data_AF-A0AAW1BVI1-F1
#
_entry.id   AF-A0AAW1BVI1-F1
#
_cell.length_a   1.000
_cell.length_b   1.000
_cell.length_c   1.000
_cell.angle_alpha   90.00
_cell.angle_beta   90.00
_cell.angle_gamma   90.00
#
_symmetry.space_group_name_H-M   'P 1'
#
loop_
_entity.id
_entity.type
_entity.pdbx_description
1 polymer ?
#
loop_
_entity_poly.entity_id
_entity_poly.type
_entity_poly.pdbx_seq_one_letter_code
_entity_poly.pdbx_strand_id
1 'polypeptide(L)'
;MSFVDVAANVLKAKVIAAAGSDSKCRLAIQKGAVESVNYSEASLKEEVKKLTANKGVDVVIDTVGGDIFKQALHSLAFECRIVVVGFAGGTIPSIPANILLLKNISALGIFWGRCGGVRGRRARGAPRVELRDLFEAAVPGVVVKVALMKQFAFIQLCDEVAAECAI
;
A
#
# COMPACT_ATOMS: atom_id res chain seq x y z
N MET A 1 -4.51 -7.83 -11.72
CA MET A 1 -4.94 -8.08 -10.33
C MET A 1 -4.67 -6.82 -9.49
N SER A 2 -5.54 -6.41 -8.57
CA SER A 2 -5.30 -5.20 -7.76
C SER A 2 -4.55 -5.54 -6.46
N PHE A 3 -3.82 -4.60 -5.84
CA PHE A 3 -3.16 -4.89 -4.54
C PHE A 3 -4.14 -5.31 -3.43
N VAL A 4 -5.45 -4.98 -3.52
CA VAL A 4 -6.42 -5.48 -2.52
C VAL A 4 -6.58 -6.98 -2.68
N ASP A 5 -6.76 -7.45 -3.92
CA ASP A 5 -6.91 -8.88 -4.22
C ASP A 5 -5.69 -9.68 -3.77
N VAL A 6 -4.48 -9.16 -4.02
CA VAL A 6 -3.24 -9.84 -3.61
C VAL A 6 -3.10 -9.87 -2.09
N ALA A 7 -3.26 -8.71 -1.42
CA ALA A 7 -3.13 -8.64 0.03
C ALA A 7 -4.18 -9.49 0.76
N ALA A 8 -5.44 -9.44 0.32
CA ALA A 8 -6.53 -10.17 0.97
C ALA A 8 -6.56 -11.66 0.59
N ASN A 9 -6.52 -11.98 -0.71
CA ASN A 9 -6.81 -13.34 -1.17
C ASN A 9 -5.56 -14.23 -1.24
N VAL A 10 -4.41 -13.66 -1.57
CA VAL A 10 -3.13 -14.40 -1.67
C VAL A 10 -2.40 -14.40 -0.33
N LEU A 11 -2.22 -13.22 0.27
CA LEU A 11 -1.42 -13.06 1.49
C LEU A 11 -2.23 -13.21 2.79
N LYS A 12 -3.56 -13.30 2.68
CA LYS A 12 -4.48 -13.44 3.83
C LYS A 12 -4.35 -12.33 4.87
N ALA A 13 -3.93 -11.13 4.45
CA ALA A 13 -3.87 -9.96 5.31
C ALA A 13 -5.26 -9.35 5.53
N LYS A 14 -5.47 -8.72 6.70
CA LYS A 14 -6.67 -7.90 6.94
C LYS A 14 -6.49 -6.54 6.27
N VAL A 15 -7.23 -6.29 5.19
CA VAL A 15 -7.08 -5.08 4.39
C VAL A 15 -8.14 -4.03 4.74
N ILE A 16 -7.68 -2.85 5.16
CA ILE A 16 -8.49 -1.63 5.22
C ILE A 16 -8.18 -0.81 3.96
N ALA A 17 -9.16 -0.60 3.09
CA ALA A 17 -8.97 0.13 1.84
C ALA A 17 -9.41 1.59 1.97
N ALA A 18 -8.57 2.54 1.58
CA ALA A 18 -8.92 3.95 1.57
C ALA A 18 -9.04 4.48 0.13
N ALA A 19 -10.16 5.15 -0.17
CA ALA A 19 -10.44 5.72 -1.50
C ALA A 19 -11.21 7.04 -1.39
N GLY A 20 -11.23 7.85 -2.46
CA GLY A 20 -11.90 9.15 -2.48
C GLY A 20 -13.36 9.14 -2.98
N SER A 21 -14.02 7.97 -2.96
CA SER A 21 -15.46 7.88 -3.26
C SER A 21 -16.05 6.56 -2.75
N ASP A 22 -17.34 6.56 -2.43
CA ASP A 22 -18.06 5.37 -1.95
C ASP A 22 -18.10 4.25 -2.99
N SER A 23 -18.17 4.59 -4.28
CA SER A 23 -18.10 3.62 -5.37
C SER A 23 -16.79 2.83 -5.36
N LYS A 24 -15.66 3.49 -5.09
CA LYS A 24 -14.34 2.85 -5.00
C LYS A 24 -14.19 2.05 -3.72
N CYS A 25 -14.76 2.53 -2.61
CA CYS A 25 -14.80 1.81 -1.34
C CYS A 25 -15.55 0.48 -1.49
N ARG A 26 -16.76 0.50 -2.06
CA ARG A 26 -17.54 -0.72 -2.36
C ARG A 26 -16.79 -1.71 -3.25
N LEU A 27 -16.12 -1.22 -4.29
CA LEU A 27 -15.30 -2.06 -5.15
C LEU A 27 -14.12 -2.70 -4.39
N ALA A 28 -13.53 -2.00 -3.42
CA ALA A 28 -12.46 -2.56 -2.61
C ALA A 28 -12.95 -3.68 -1.68
N ILE A 29 -14.15 -3.53 -1.09
CA ILE A 29 -14.79 -4.58 -0.29
C ILE A 29 -15.05 -5.83 -1.14
N GLN A 30 -15.60 -5.67 -2.35
CA GLN A 30 -15.83 -6.79 -3.29
C GLN A 30 -14.55 -7.57 -3.65
N LYS A 31 -13.40 -6.92 -3.53
CA LYS A 31 -12.07 -7.48 -3.82
C LYS A 31 -11.41 -8.16 -2.62
N GLY A 32 -12.05 -8.13 -1.46
CA GLY A 32 -11.58 -8.78 -0.24
C GLY A 32 -11.07 -7.82 0.84
N ALA A 33 -11.22 -6.50 0.69
CA ALA A 33 -11.02 -5.61 1.82
C ALA A 33 -12.07 -5.90 2.91
N VAL A 34 -11.64 -5.98 4.16
CA VAL A 34 -12.55 -6.21 5.29
C VAL A 34 -13.27 -4.94 5.70
N GLU A 35 -12.62 -3.79 5.49
CA GLU A 35 -13.14 -2.47 5.80
C GLU A 35 -12.71 -1.46 4.74
N SER A 36 -13.42 -0.35 4.64
CA SER A 36 -13.05 0.73 3.72
C SER A 36 -13.34 2.12 4.27
N VAL A 37 -12.52 3.10 3.89
CA VAL A 37 -12.63 4.49 4.33
C VAL A 37 -12.72 5.41 3.11
N ASN A 38 -13.80 6.17 3.02
CA ASN A 38 -13.90 7.26 2.06
C ASN A 38 -13.21 8.51 2.63
N TYR A 39 -11.97 8.77 2.21
CA TYR A 39 -11.17 9.88 2.73
C TYR A 39 -11.61 11.26 2.22
N SER A 40 -12.58 11.33 1.31
CA SER A 40 -13.20 12.58 0.88
C SER A 40 -14.29 13.07 1.84
N GLU A 41 -14.85 12.15 2.65
CA GLU A 41 -15.93 12.44 3.59
C GLU A 41 -15.47 12.42 5.06
N ALA A 42 -14.37 11.71 5.35
CA ALA A 42 -13.85 11.55 6.71
C ALA A 42 -12.32 11.57 6.77
N SER A 43 -11.77 11.86 7.94
CA SER A 43 -10.32 11.74 8.16
C SER A 43 -9.89 10.28 8.14
N LEU A 44 -9.01 9.94 7.19
CA LEU A 44 -8.40 8.63 7.09
C LEU A 44 -7.74 8.20 8.41
N LYS A 45 -7.04 9.13 9.06
CA LYS A 45 -6.34 8.86 10.32
C LYS A 45 -7.29 8.44 11.43
N GLU A 46 -8.37 9.19 11.62
CA GLU A 46 -9.29 8.93 12.73
C GLU A 46 -10.16 7.70 12.46
N GLU A 47 -10.56 7.45 11.21
CA GLU A 47 -11.26 6.21 10.85
C GLU A 47 -10.38 4.97 11.03
N VAL A 48 -9.12 5.01 10.58
CA VAL A 48 -8.20 3.87 10.79
C VAL A 48 -7.98 3.61 12.28
N LYS A 49 -7.85 4.65 13.11
CA LYS A 49 -7.77 4.48 14.57
C LYS A 49 -9.01 3.79 15.13
N LYS A 50 -10.22 4.18 14.72
CA LYS A 50 -11.45 3.52 15.16
C LYS A 50 -11.46 2.04 14.77
N LEU A 51 -11.18 1.75 13.49
CA LEU A 51 -11.15 0.39 12.95
C LEU A 51 -10.08 -0.50 13.59
N THR A 52 -9.00 0.10 14.09
CA THR A 52 -7.87 -0.63 14.71
C THR A 52 -7.87 -0.54 16.24
N ALA A 53 -8.94 -0.01 16.86
CA ALA A 53 -9.02 0.22 18.30
C ALA A 53 -7.79 0.97 18.86
N ASN A 54 -7.40 2.05 18.19
CA ASN A 54 -6.23 2.90 18.46
C ASN A 54 -4.85 2.22 18.34
N LYS A 55 -4.77 0.98 17.84
CA LYS A 55 -3.49 0.31 17.63
C LYS A 55 -2.72 0.87 16.43
N GLY A 56 -3.43 1.31 15.39
CA GLY A 56 -2.84 1.64 14.11
C GLY A 56 -2.65 0.41 13.23
N VAL A 57 -1.84 0.54 12.18
CA VAL A 57 -1.67 -0.50 11.16
C VAL A 57 -0.21 -0.85 10.92
N ASP A 58 -0.01 -2.10 10.50
CA ASP A 58 1.32 -2.70 10.38
C ASP A 58 2.02 -2.26 9.10
N VAL A 59 1.25 -2.13 8.02
CA VAL A 59 1.75 -1.66 6.72
C VAL A 59 0.79 -0.70 6.06
N VAL A 60 1.35 0.37 5.50
CA VAL A 60 0.67 1.26 4.55
C VAL A 60 1.25 1.08 3.16
N ILE A 61 0.39 0.86 2.17
CA ILE A 61 0.77 0.95 0.75
C ILE A 61 0.10 2.20 0.17
N ASP A 62 0.92 3.20 -0.19
CA ASP A 62 0.44 4.49 -0.68
C ASP A 62 0.77 4.70 -2.16
N THR A 63 -0.27 4.97 -2.95
CA THR A 63 -0.15 5.35 -4.37
C THR A 63 -0.62 6.78 -4.64
N VAL A 64 -0.93 7.55 -3.59
CA VAL A 64 -1.67 8.82 -3.67
C VAL A 64 -0.75 10.01 -3.45
N GLY A 65 0.06 9.98 -2.39
CA GLY A 65 0.85 11.13 -1.95
C GLY A 65 0.02 12.19 -1.21
N GLY A 66 0.55 13.41 -1.17
CA GLY A 66 -0.10 14.59 -0.57
C GLY A 66 -0.54 14.42 0.89
N ASP A 67 -1.64 15.07 1.25
CA ASP A 67 -2.18 15.05 2.62
C ASP A 67 -2.71 13.68 3.04
N ILE A 68 -3.18 12.89 2.08
CA ILE A 68 -3.66 11.54 2.32
C ILE A 68 -2.51 10.63 2.79
N PHE A 69 -1.34 10.75 2.15
CA PHE A 69 -0.12 10.08 2.61
C PHE A 69 0.23 10.46 4.05
N LYS A 70 0.15 11.75 4.40
CA LYS A 70 0.44 12.21 5.76
C LYS A 70 -0.51 11.58 6.77
N GLN A 71 -1.81 11.53 6.47
CA GLN A 71 -2.79 10.85 7.33
C GLN A 71 -2.47 9.37 7.47
N ALA A 72 -2.13 8.67 6.38
CA ALA A 72 -1.78 7.26 6.40
C ALA A 72 -0.49 6.98 7.22
N LEU A 73 0.55 7.82 7.06
CA LEU A 73 1.78 7.76 7.86
C LEU A 73 1.48 7.88 9.37
N HIS A 74 0.57 8.77 9.75
CA HIS A 74 0.15 8.91 11.14
C HIS A 74 -0.68 7.74 11.66
N SER A 75 -1.29 6.94 10.77
CA SER A 75 -2.06 5.75 11.13
C SER A 75 -1.21 4.51 11.42
N LEU A 76 0.09 4.53 11.10
CA LEU A 76 0.99 3.41 11.40
C LEU A 76 1.10 3.16 12.91
N ALA A 77 1.18 1.89 13.29
CA ALA A 77 1.55 1.47 14.64
C ALA A 77 3.08 1.59 14.86
N PHE A 78 3.53 1.25 16.07
CA PHE A 78 4.96 1.24 16.42
C PHE A 78 5.69 0.12 15.68
N GLU A 79 6.91 0.36 15.18
CA GLU A 79 7.73 -0.61 14.42
C GLU A 79 7.17 -1.05 13.05
N CYS A 80 6.27 -0.24 12.51
CA CYS A 80 5.55 -0.52 11.27
C CYS A 80 6.17 0.15 10.04
N ARG A 81 5.59 -0.09 8.85
CA ARG A 81 6.21 0.31 7.58
C ARG A 81 5.24 1.01 6.64
N ILE A 82 5.71 2.04 5.94
CA ILE A 82 5.01 2.63 4.80
C ILE A 82 5.79 2.36 3.50
N VAL A 83 5.05 1.99 2.47
CA VAL A 83 5.56 1.68 1.13
C VAL A 83 4.97 2.69 0.15
N VAL A 84 5.84 3.54 -0.40
CA VAL A 84 5.51 4.55 -1.39
C VAL A 84 5.65 3.95 -2.78
N VAL A 85 4.53 3.86 -3.50
CA VAL A 85 4.48 3.31 -4.86
C VAL A 85 4.32 4.42 -5.90
N GLY A 86 3.62 5.50 -5.56
CA GLY A 86 3.39 6.60 -6.49
C GLY A 86 2.61 7.77 -5.89
N PHE A 87 2.41 8.80 -6.71
CA PHE A 87 1.85 10.08 -6.30
C PHE A 87 0.65 10.47 -7.18
N ALA A 88 -0.34 9.58 -7.30
CA ALA A 88 -1.49 9.78 -8.20
C ALA A 88 -2.34 11.01 -7.84
N GLY A 89 -2.23 11.52 -6.61
CA GLY A 89 -2.81 12.79 -6.17
C GLY A 89 -2.06 14.03 -6.67
N GLY A 90 -0.92 13.87 -7.35
CA GLY A 90 -0.15 14.96 -7.96
C GLY A 90 0.83 15.67 -7.04
N THR A 91 0.86 15.30 -5.75
CA THR A 91 1.75 15.91 -4.76
C THR A 91 2.72 14.88 -4.17
N ILE A 92 4.02 15.14 -4.33
CA ILE A 92 5.07 14.34 -3.71
C ILE A 92 5.04 14.60 -2.19
N PRO A 93 4.89 13.57 -1.35
CA PRO A 93 4.84 13.74 0.09
C PRO A 93 6.23 14.04 0.68
N SER A 94 6.25 14.84 1.74
CA SER A 94 7.40 14.94 2.64
C SER A 94 7.23 13.98 3.81
N ILE A 95 8.31 13.35 4.24
CA ILE A 95 8.32 12.45 5.40
C ILE A 95 8.98 13.19 6.57
N PRO A 96 8.21 13.58 7.60
CA PRO A 96 8.78 14.19 8.79
C PRO A 96 9.62 13.16 9.56
N ALA A 97 10.93 13.41 9.67
CA ALA A 97 11.88 12.49 10.30
C ALA A 97 11.54 12.19 11.77
N ASN A 98 10.91 13.13 12.47
CA ASN A 98 10.45 12.93 13.84
C ASN A 98 9.42 11.81 13.97
N ILE A 99 8.57 11.58 12.95
CA ILE A 99 7.59 10.50 12.98
C ILE A 99 8.29 9.15 12.83
N LEU A 100 9.31 9.07 11.96
CA LEU A 100 10.14 7.88 11.81
C LEU A 100 10.80 7.51 13.14
N LEU A 101 11.43 8.50 13.78
CA LEU A 101 12.13 8.34 15.06
C LEU A 101 11.18 7.92 16.20
N LEU A 102 10.08 8.64 16.39
CA LEU A 102 9.21 8.44 17.57
C LEU A 102 8.36 7.17 17.50
N LYS A 103 8.10 6.63 16.30
CA LYS A 103 7.33 5.40 16.12
C LYS A 103 8.19 4.20 15.72
N ASN A 104 9.51 4.38 15.58
CA ASN A 104 10.43 3.37 15.05
C ASN A 104 9.97 2.78 13.69
N ILE A 105 9.37 3.62 12.83
CA ILE A 105 8.79 3.16 11.56
C ILE A 105 9.79 3.28 10.39
N SER A 106 9.62 2.43 9.39
CA SER A 106 10.40 2.49 8.14
C SER A 106 9.58 3.05 6.98
N ALA A 107 10.23 3.79 6.09
CA ALA A 107 9.66 4.24 4.82
C ALA A 107 10.43 3.65 3.64
N LEU A 108 9.73 2.94 2.76
CA LEU A 108 10.29 2.27 1.59
C LEU A 108 9.69 2.83 0.31
N GLY A 109 10.46 2.83 -0.77
CA GLY A 109 10.00 3.23 -2.10
C GLY A 109 10.03 2.06 -3.08
N ILE A 110 8.99 1.94 -3.90
CA ILE A 110 8.97 1.02 -5.03
C ILE A 110 8.65 1.80 -6.30
N PHE A 111 9.55 1.71 -7.27
CA PHE A 111 9.25 2.18 -8.61
C PHE A 111 8.65 1.04 -9.45
N TRP A 112 7.32 1.01 -9.56
CA TRP A 112 6.59 -0.05 -10.26
C TRP A 112 7.05 -0.26 -11.71
N GLY A 113 7.39 0.82 -12.42
CA GLY A 113 7.88 0.78 -13.79
C GLY A 113 9.19 0.00 -14.00
N ARG A 114 9.90 -0.36 -12.91
CA ARG A 114 11.11 -1.19 -12.96
C ARG A 114 10.96 -2.55 -12.27
N CYS A 115 9.85 -2.79 -11.59
CA CYS A 115 9.48 -4.14 -11.09
C CYS A 115 8.93 -5.05 -12.20
N GLY A 116 8.36 -4.50 -13.28
CA GLY A 116 7.65 -5.26 -14.33
C GLY A 116 8.33 -5.39 -15.70
N GLY A 117 9.67 -5.49 -15.76
CA GLY A 117 10.32 -5.94 -17.00
C GLY A 117 10.80 -4.88 -18.01
N VAL A 118 10.92 -3.60 -17.64
CA VAL A 118 11.74 -2.69 -18.47
C VAL A 118 13.20 -3.10 -18.29
N ARG A 119 13.82 -3.61 -19.37
CA ARG A 119 15.27 -3.87 -19.53
C ARG A 119 16.11 -2.60 -19.30
N GLY A 120 16.07 -2.04 -18.10
CA GLY A 120 17.04 -1.06 -17.63
C GLY A 120 18.24 -1.82 -17.10
N ARG A 121 19.45 -1.48 -17.57
CA ARG A 121 20.72 -2.02 -17.08
C ARG A 121 20.67 -2.18 -15.55
N ARG A 122 20.59 -3.43 -15.10
CA ARG A 122 20.56 -3.79 -13.68
C ARG A 122 21.94 -3.49 -13.10
N ALA A 123 22.00 -2.88 -11.92
CA ALA A 123 23.23 -2.94 -11.12
C ALA A 123 23.44 -4.42 -10.76
N ARG A 124 24.59 -5.01 -11.14
CA ARG A 124 24.89 -6.40 -10.79
C ARG A 124 24.87 -6.52 -9.26
N GLY A 125 24.09 -7.48 -8.73
CA GLY A 125 24.01 -7.75 -7.29
C GLY A 125 22.89 -7.03 -6.51
N ALA A 126 22.03 -6.22 -7.16
CA ALA A 126 20.88 -5.65 -6.45
C ALA A 126 19.83 -6.75 -6.13
N PRO A 127 19.38 -6.87 -4.86
CA PRO A 127 18.35 -7.84 -4.49
C PRO A 127 17.07 -7.60 -5.29
N ARG A 128 16.36 -8.68 -5.64
CA ARG A 128 14.98 -8.55 -6.12
C ARG A 128 14.18 -8.03 -4.92
N VAL A 129 13.48 -6.91 -5.08
CA VAL A 129 12.39 -6.56 -4.15
C VAL A 129 11.15 -7.15 -4.79
N GLU A 130 10.83 -8.38 -4.41
CA GLU A 130 9.61 -9.04 -4.84
C GLU A 130 8.42 -8.47 -4.08
N LEU A 131 7.23 -8.57 -4.67
CA LEU A 131 5.99 -8.16 -4.00
C LEU A 131 5.86 -8.87 -2.66
N ARG A 132 6.27 -10.14 -2.59
CA ARG A 132 6.35 -10.92 -1.35
C ARG A 132 7.26 -10.28 -0.31
N ASP A 133 8.46 -9.83 -0.64
CA ASP A 133 9.39 -9.24 0.35
C ASP A 133 8.81 -8.00 1.07
N LEU A 134 7.97 -7.24 0.35
CA LEU A 134 7.28 -6.07 0.90
C LEU A 134 6.16 -6.44 1.87
N PHE A 135 5.56 -7.61 1.66
CA PHE A 135 4.48 -8.15 2.49
C PHE A 135 4.97 -9.20 3.51
N GLU A 136 6.15 -9.80 3.34
CA GLU A 136 6.79 -10.74 4.29
C GLU A 136 7.63 -9.99 5.32
N ALA A 137 8.20 -8.83 4.94
CA ALA A 137 8.61 -7.83 5.93
C ALA A 137 7.42 -7.25 6.70
N ALA A 138 6.18 -7.49 6.26
CA ALA A 138 4.97 -7.28 7.06
C ALA A 138 4.68 -8.54 7.87
N VAL A 139 5.11 -8.53 9.13
CA VAL A 139 4.71 -9.49 10.17
C VAL A 139 3.17 -9.69 10.11
N PRO A 140 2.60 -10.89 10.40
CA PRO A 140 1.16 -11.13 10.23
C PRO A 140 0.31 -10.01 10.87
N GLY A 141 -0.40 -9.24 10.04
CA GLY A 141 -0.92 -7.94 10.49
C GLY A 141 -1.98 -7.29 9.60
N VAL A 142 -2.52 -6.17 10.10
CA VAL A 142 -3.51 -5.30 9.46
C VAL A 142 -2.79 -4.38 8.47
N VAL A 143 -3.20 -4.45 7.20
CA VAL A 143 -2.65 -3.66 6.09
C VAL A 143 -3.65 -2.57 5.72
N VAL A 144 -3.22 -1.30 5.72
CA VAL A 144 -3.97 -0.21 5.08
C VAL A 144 -3.44 0.00 3.68
N LYS A 145 -4.31 -0.19 2.69
CA LYS A 145 -4.01 0.20 1.32
C LYS A 145 -4.69 1.52 1.03
N VAL A 146 -3.90 2.52 0.69
CA VAL A 146 -4.39 3.84 0.30
C VAL A 146 -4.28 3.97 -1.21
N ALA A 147 -5.43 3.93 -1.88
CA ALA A 147 -5.46 3.87 -3.33
C ALA A 147 -6.46 4.83 -3.95
N LEU A 148 -5.96 5.61 -4.91
CA LEU A 148 -6.79 6.26 -5.92
C LEU A 148 -7.09 5.24 -7.01
N MET A 149 -8.27 4.61 -6.98
CA MET A 149 -8.76 3.90 -8.17
C MET A 149 -9.20 4.93 -9.21
N LYS A 150 -8.28 5.44 -10.02
CA LYS A 150 -8.62 5.89 -11.37
C LYS A 150 -8.45 4.65 -12.25
N GLN A 151 -9.54 4.19 -12.84
CA GLN A 151 -9.53 3.03 -13.73
C GLN A 151 -8.76 3.44 -15.00
N PHE A 152 -7.45 3.19 -15.01
CA PHE A 152 -6.67 3.19 -16.24
C PHE A 152 -6.57 1.75 -16.72
N ALA A 153 -7.15 1.49 -17.89
CA ALA A 153 -6.72 0.40 -18.75
C ALA A 153 -5.32 0.76 -19.31
N PHE A 154 -4.54 -0.25 -19.71
CA PHE A 154 -3.14 -0.23 -20.20
C PHE A 154 -2.10 -0.20 -19.08
N ILE A 155 -1.24 -1.19 -18.85
CA ILE A 155 -0.73 -2.36 -19.61
C ILE A 155 -0.58 -3.51 -18.61
N GLN A 156 -0.79 -4.76 -19.07
CA GLN A 156 -0.61 -6.03 -18.35
C GLN A 156 0.51 -5.92 -17.30
N LEU A 157 0.29 -6.30 -16.02
CA LEU A 157 0.42 -7.70 -15.58
C LEU A 157 1.70 -8.40 -16.10
N CYS A 158 2.69 -7.65 -16.58
CA CYS A 158 3.38 -8.04 -17.81
C CYS A 158 4.20 -9.31 -17.70
N ASP A 159 4.52 -9.73 -16.49
CA ASP A 159 4.71 -11.14 -16.23
C ASP A 159 3.87 -11.45 -15.00
N GLU A 160 3.09 -12.52 -15.07
CA GLU A 160 2.95 -13.52 -14.03
C GLU A 160 3.69 -13.11 -12.72
N VAL A 161 3.17 -13.35 -11.53
CA VAL A 161 3.26 -14.71 -11.00
C VAL A 161 4.65 -15.38 -11.24
N ALA A 162 5.30 -15.30 -12.41
CA ALA A 162 6.55 -15.84 -12.97
C ALA A 162 6.89 -17.28 -12.56
N ALA A 163 6.00 -17.89 -11.78
CA ALA A 163 6.30 -18.83 -10.71
C ALA A 163 5.00 -19.20 -9.95
N GLU A 164 3.89 -19.49 -10.63
CA GLU A 164 3.51 -20.91 -10.66
C GLU A 164 4.47 -21.67 -11.61
N CYS A 165 5.20 -20.96 -12.47
CA CYS A 165 6.09 -21.43 -13.52
C CYS A 165 7.48 -21.94 -13.07
N ALA A 166 7.65 -22.42 -11.83
CA ALA A 166 8.81 -23.25 -11.52
C ALA A 166 8.63 -24.24 -10.34
N ILE A 167 7.46 -24.89 -10.20
CA ILE A 167 7.25 -26.02 -9.26
C ILE A 167 7.20 -25.59 -7.77
#